data_AF-A0A379FVY1-F1
#
_entry.id   AF-A0A379FVY1-F1
#
_cell.length_a   1.000
_cell.length_b   1.000
_cell.length_c   1.000
_cell.angle_alpha   90.00
_cell.angle_beta   90.00
_cell.angle_gamma   90.00
#
_symmetry.space_group_name_H-M   'P 1'
#
loop_
_entity.id
_entity.type
_entity.pdbx_description
1 polymer ?
#
loop_
_entity_poly.entity_id
_entity_poly.type
_entity_poly.pdbx_seq_one_letter_code
_entity_poly.pdbx_strand_id
1 'polypeptide(L)'
;MNEGEWQTLGKELLMFYAQQLPKHPEWQLTANNNLINQSRTLLIRQIGQRSESATLYQEVLLQAQHQFPDMTLDDMTGDTDASFLFTTDEFVSGIFTRKAWEEAIEPAIKKVVESRRNEIDWVLSDSQHELSQDISPDALKQQLTERYFADFSDSWLNFLNSLQWRHTESLSDTIDQLSLMSDVRQSPVIALMNTVAYQGKTGRQQEKLADSFMNSAKDLLNKEQKPVISQKADFTGPLEDTFAPILNFVDPQTNTQASDNLSLQAYLTRITRVRLKLQQVVNAPDPQAMSQDFAQSILEGKNVDFAQTKDMGSLIAASFGQEWQSFGDSLLVEPMTQAWQQLLTPTAQGINSEWQNAIVNEWNSAFGGRYPLKETQSDISLPLMAQYLRPDNGRIQRFLETRLQGVLRKEGNHWVPNSTNAQGLRFNPAFLNALDTLTELGDVAFANGEARLYFEMRPGTSKHVMQTILVIDKQNLTYDNQFPEWQRFVWPADTVASGASLTWMTTSSGTRLYADHRGVWGLIRLLEAAHVAPYAGSTSSYTVTWTAPDGNTLNYQLRTEMGQGPLALLKLRNFVLPEKIFLD
;
A
#
# COMPACT_ATOMS: atom_id res chain seq x y z
N MET A 1 -22.29 0.22 -78.72
CA MET A 1 -23.51 -0.55 -78.40
C MET A 1 -24.17 0.17 -77.25
N ASN A 2 -25.39 0.66 -77.43
CA ASN A 2 -26.12 1.31 -76.34
C ASN A 2 -26.63 0.25 -75.34
N GLU A 3 -26.88 0.65 -74.09
CA GLU A 3 -27.22 -0.25 -72.98
C GLU A 3 -28.42 -1.18 -73.29
N GLY A 4 -29.42 -0.66 -74.01
CA GLY A 4 -30.58 -1.44 -74.47
C GLY A 4 -30.29 -2.47 -75.57
N GLU A 5 -29.29 -2.23 -76.43
CA GLU A 5 -28.89 -3.18 -77.49
C GLU A 5 -28.12 -4.37 -76.91
N TRP A 6 -27.31 -4.14 -75.86
CA TRP A 6 -26.56 -5.22 -75.20
C TRP A 6 -27.50 -6.17 -74.46
N GLN A 7 -28.57 -5.67 -73.83
CA GLN A 7 -29.57 -6.51 -73.16
C GLN A 7 -30.39 -7.36 -74.14
N THR A 8 -30.60 -6.88 -75.38
CA THR A 8 -31.36 -7.61 -76.41
C THR A 8 -30.49 -8.61 -77.18
N LEU A 9 -29.27 -8.23 -77.57
CA LEU A 9 -28.39 -9.06 -78.42
C LEU A 9 -27.31 -9.81 -77.63
N GLY A 10 -27.06 -9.46 -76.36
CA GLY A 10 -25.94 -9.99 -75.59
C GLY A 10 -25.98 -11.51 -75.42
N LYS A 11 -27.18 -12.07 -75.19
CA LYS A 11 -27.36 -13.52 -75.07
C LYS A 11 -27.10 -14.25 -76.39
N GLU A 12 -27.60 -13.70 -77.50
CA GLU A 12 -27.41 -14.27 -78.84
C GLU A 12 -25.96 -14.20 -79.29
N LEU A 13 -25.29 -13.06 -79.03
CA LEU A 13 -23.86 -12.89 -79.28
C LEU A 13 -23.01 -13.84 -78.43
N LEU A 14 -23.31 -13.98 -77.13
CA LEU A 14 -22.60 -14.92 -76.26
C LEU A 14 -22.78 -16.36 -76.73
N MET A 15 -23.99 -16.77 -77.11
CA MET A 15 -24.25 -18.10 -77.65
C MET A 15 -23.53 -18.32 -78.99
N PHE A 16 -23.53 -17.33 -79.87
CA PHE A 16 -22.79 -17.36 -81.13
C PHE A 16 -21.30 -17.57 -80.86
N TYR A 17 -20.69 -16.74 -80.02
CA TYR A 17 -19.27 -16.88 -79.69
C TYR A 17 -18.97 -18.22 -79.01
N ALA A 18 -19.78 -18.67 -78.05
CA ALA A 18 -19.58 -19.96 -77.38
C ALA A 18 -19.62 -21.15 -78.35
N GLN A 19 -20.46 -21.10 -79.38
CA GLN A 19 -20.54 -22.16 -80.40
C GLN A 19 -19.44 -22.08 -81.47
N GLN A 20 -18.98 -20.87 -81.79
CA GLN A 20 -18.05 -20.64 -82.90
C GLN A 20 -16.57 -20.61 -82.45
N LEU A 21 -16.27 -20.24 -81.19
CA LEU A 21 -14.89 -20.22 -80.67
C LEU A 21 -14.14 -21.54 -80.87
N PRO A 22 -14.74 -22.73 -80.60
CA PRO A 22 -14.06 -24.01 -80.82
C PRO A 22 -13.74 -24.29 -82.30
N LYS A 23 -14.46 -23.64 -83.23
CA LYS A 23 -14.28 -23.78 -84.68
C LYS A 23 -13.34 -22.72 -85.27
N HIS A 24 -13.11 -21.65 -84.54
CA HIS A 24 -12.33 -20.48 -84.94
C HIS A 24 -11.33 -20.10 -83.83
N PRO A 25 -10.30 -20.92 -83.58
CA PRO A 25 -9.30 -20.68 -82.53
C PRO A 25 -8.53 -19.37 -82.72
N GLU A 26 -8.46 -18.84 -83.95
CA GLU A 26 -7.89 -17.54 -84.28
C GLU A 26 -8.64 -16.34 -83.68
N TRP A 27 -9.88 -16.53 -83.23
CA TRP A 27 -10.67 -15.49 -82.53
C TRP A 27 -10.32 -15.38 -81.04
N GLN A 28 -9.48 -16.29 -80.52
CA GLN A 28 -9.04 -16.26 -79.15
C GLN A 28 -8.09 -15.07 -78.94
N LEU A 29 -8.49 -14.13 -78.09
CA LEU A 29 -7.60 -13.08 -77.62
C LEU A 29 -6.53 -13.70 -76.72
N THR A 30 -5.25 -13.43 -77.01
CA THR A 30 -4.15 -13.83 -76.13
C THR A 30 -4.13 -12.93 -74.89
N ALA A 31 -4.26 -13.54 -73.72
CA ALA A 31 -4.22 -12.81 -72.46
C ALA A 31 -2.85 -12.12 -72.28
N ASN A 32 -2.85 -10.80 -72.05
CA ASN A 32 -1.64 -10.10 -71.63
C ASN A 32 -1.43 -10.34 -70.13
N ASN A 33 -0.70 -11.41 -69.82
CA ASN A 33 -0.46 -11.83 -68.44
C ASN A 33 0.21 -10.73 -67.58
N ASN A 34 1.05 -9.87 -68.16
CA ASN A 34 1.67 -8.76 -67.43
C ASN A 34 0.65 -7.69 -67.01
N LEU A 35 -0.26 -7.31 -67.91
CA LEU A 35 -1.32 -6.34 -67.61
C LEU A 35 -2.33 -6.90 -66.59
N ILE A 36 -2.69 -8.18 -66.73
CA ILE A 36 -3.58 -8.88 -65.80
C ILE A 36 -2.96 -8.92 -64.40
N ASN A 37 -1.67 -9.30 -64.28
CA ASN A 37 -0.98 -9.35 -63.00
C ASN A 37 -0.85 -7.95 -62.37
N GLN A 38 -0.51 -6.91 -63.14
CA GLN A 38 -0.46 -5.53 -62.63
C GLN A 38 -1.82 -5.03 -62.12
N SER A 39 -2.89 -5.32 -62.88
CA SER A 39 -4.26 -4.93 -62.51
C SER A 39 -4.72 -5.66 -61.25
N ARG A 40 -4.44 -6.96 -61.13
CA ARG A 40 -4.71 -7.76 -59.92
C ARG A 40 -3.98 -7.20 -58.71
N THR A 41 -2.68 -6.87 -58.82
CA THR A 41 -1.92 -6.28 -57.71
C THR A 41 -2.51 -4.96 -57.23
N LEU A 42 -2.97 -4.10 -58.15
CA LEU A 42 -3.63 -2.84 -57.79
C LEU A 42 -4.98 -3.07 -57.10
N LEU A 43 -5.79 -4.01 -57.60
CA LEU A 43 -7.08 -4.37 -56.99
C LEU A 43 -6.90 -4.96 -55.60
N ILE A 44 -5.95 -5.88 -55.42
CA ILE A 44 -5.60 -6.46 -54.10
C ILE A 44 -5.17 -5.37 -53.13
N ARG A 45 -4.36 -4.40 -53.58
CA ARG A 45 -3.94 -3.27 -52.76
C ARG A 45 -5.11 -2.36 -52.37
N GLN A 46 -6.03 -2.09 -53.28
CA GLN A 46 -7.21 -1.27 -53.01
C GLN A 46 -8.20 -1.97 -52.07
N ILE A 47 -8.38 -3.29 -52.23
CA ILE A 47 -9.11 -4.17 -51.34
C ILE A 47 -8.44 -4.16 -49.94
N GLY A 48 -7.11 -4.13 -49.84
CA GLY A 48 -6.38 -3.88 -48.60
C GLY A 48 -6.71 -2.54 -47.94
N GLN A 49 -6.70 -1.44 -48.71
CA GLN A 49 -6.93 -0.08 -48.20
C GLN A 49 -8.36 0.20 -47.72
N ARG A 50 -9.38 -0.39 -48.37
CA ARG A 50 -10.79 -0.27 -47.92
C ARG A 50 -11.11 -1.07 -46.67
N SER A 51 -10.22 -1.97 -46.29
CA SER A 51 -10.42 -2.94 -45.23
C SER A 51 -9.43 -2.72 -44.10
N GLU A 52 -9.16 -1.46 -43.76
CA GLU A 52 -8.49 -1.15 -42.51
C GLU A 52 -9.26 -1.86 -41.38
N SER A 53 -8.58 -2.77 -40.68
CA SER A 53 -9.17 -3.67 -39.69
C SER A 53 -9.95 -2.90 -38.62
N ALA A 54 -9.60 -1.65 -38.36
CA ALA A 54 -10.34 -0.75 -37.47
C ALA A 54 -11.74 -0.39 -37.96
N THR A 55 -11.94 -0.15 -39.25
CA THR A 55 -13.27 0.20 -39.79
C THR A 55 -14.20 -1.01 -39.77
N LEU A 56 -13.68 -2.17 -40.18
CA LEU A 56 -14.43 -3.44 -40.14
C LEU A 56 -14.80 -3.84 -38.71
N TYR A 57 -13.88 -3.66 -37.76
CA TYR A 57 -14.13 -3.89 -36.35
C TYR A 57 -15.27 -2.99 -35.82
N GLN A 58 -15.23 -1.69 -36.14
CA GLN A 58 -16.28 -0.77 -35.71
C GLN A 58 -17.64 -1.12 -36.29
N GLU A 59 -17.70 -1.57 -37.55
CA GLU A 59 -18.93 -2.01 -38.19
C GLU A 59 -19.53 -3.23 -37.49
N VAL A 60 -18.70 -4.21 -37.11
CA VAL A 60 -19.11 -5.37 -36.32
C VAL A 60 -19.74 -4.94 -34.99
N LEU A 61 -19.11 -4.01 -34.27
CA LEU A 61 -19.63 -3.53 -32.99
C LEU A 61 -20.97 -2.79 -33.15
N LEU A 62 -21.08 -1.91 -34.14
CA LEU A 62 -22.30 -1.12 -34.38
C LEU A 62 -23.51 -2.00 -34.71
N GLN A 63 -23.32 -3.14 -35.38
CA GLN A 63 -24.40 -4.09 -35.66
C GLN A 63 -24.95 -4.75 -34.38
N ALA A 64 -24.10 -4.92 -33.36
CA ALA A 64 -24.46 -5.57 -32.10
C ALA A 64 -24.92 -4.57 -31.01
N GLN A 65 -24.50 -3.29 -31.09
CA GLN A 65 -24.67 -2.30 -30.01
C GLN A 65 -26.11 -2.14 -29.51
N HIS A 66 -27.12 -2.21 -30.38
CA HIS A 66 -28.52 -2.00 -29.99
C HIS A 66 -29.23 -3.26 -29.45
N GLN A 67 -28.57 -4.42 -29.47
CA GLN A 67 -29.20 -5.70 -29.16
C GLN A 67 -28.92 -6.16 -27.72
N PHE A 68 -27.86 -5.65 -27.09
CA PHE A 68 -27.41 -6.08 -25.77
C PHE A 68 -27.33 -4.87 -24.83
N PRO A 69 -28.18 -4.80 -23.79
CA PRO A 69 -28.08 -3.74 -22.79
C PRO A 69 -26.80 -3.90 -21.96
N ASP A 70 -26.32 -2.78 -21.43
CA ASP A 70 -25.18 -2.76 -20.52
C ASP A 70 -25.48 -3.56 -19.24
N MET A 71 -24.45 -4.25 -18.74
CA MET A 71 -24.54 -5.14 -17.58
C MET A 71 -24.00 -4.41 -16.34
N THR A 72 -24.90 -4.15 -15.39
CA THR A 72 -24.59 -3.48 -14.12
C THR A 72 -24.22 -4.47 -13.03
N LEU A 73 -23.74 -3.98 -11.87
CA LEU A 73 -23.46 -4.83 -10.72
C LEU A 73 -24.68 -5.65 -10.29
N ASP A 74 -25.86 -5.04 -10.25
CA ASP A 74 -27.11 -5.72 -9.86
C ASP A 74 -27.49 -6.82 -10.84
N ASP A 75 -27.26 -6.63 -12.14
CA ASP A 75 -27.49 -7.68 -13.15
C ASP A 75 -26.54 -8.88 -12.96
N MET A 76 -25.32 -8.64 -12.46
CA MET A 76 -24.32 -9.69 -12.22
C MET A 76 -24.58 -10.48 -10.94
N THR A 77 -25.25 -9.87 -9.96
CA THR A 77 -25.45 -10.42 -8.62
C THR A 77 -26.89 -10.88 -8.38
N GLY A 78 -27.83 -10.58 -9.28
CA GLY A 78 -29.22 -11.03 -9.23
C GLY A 78 -29.98 -10.46 -8.03
N ASP A 79 -30.78 -11.29 -7.35
CA ASP A 79 -31.59 -10.86 -6.20
C ASP A 79 -30.79 -10.66 -4.89
N THR A 80 -29.45 -10.61 -4.96
CA THR A 80 -28.59 -10.40 -3.78
C THR A 80 -28.34 -8.91 -3.54
N ASP A 81 -28.13 -8.52 -2.28
CA ASP A 81 -27.92 -7.10 -1.93
C ASP A 81 -26.44 -6.68 -2.11
N ALA A 82 -26.02 -6.55 -3.37
CA ALA A 82 -24.65 -6.14 -3.71
C ALA A 82 -24.33 -4.72 -3.21
N SER A 83 -25.32 -3.83 -3.18
CA SER A 83 -25.19 -2.44 -2.74
C SER A 83 -24.78 -2.29 -1.27
N PHE A 84 -25.04 -3.31 -0.46
CA PHE A 84 -24.61 -3.35 0.94
C PHE A 84 -23.11 -3.59 1.09
N LEU A 85 -22.48 -4.26 0.12
CA LEU A 85 -21.05 -4.61 0.15
C LEU A 85 -20.20 -3.70 -0.72
N PHE A 86 -20.69 -3.35 -1.91
CA PHE A 86 -19.91 -2.67 -2.94
C PHE A 86 -20.58 -1.41 -3.45
N THR A 87 -19.76 -0.48 -3.92
CA THR A 87 -20.18 0.68 -4.72
C THR A 87 -19.36 0.75 -6.00
N THR A 88 -20.00 1.10 -7.12
CA THR A 88 -19.36 1.39 -8.40
C THR A 88 -20.27 2.29 -9.24
N ASP A 89 -19.68 3.16 -10.04
CA ASP A 89 -20.37 3.97 -11.05
C ASP A 89 -20.18 3.41 -12.48
N GLU A 90 -19.40 2.33 -12.63
CA GLU A 90 -19.06 1.71 -13.90
C GLU A 90 -19.98 0.54 -14.24
N PHE A 91 -20.03 0.18 -15.52
CA PHE A 91 -20.76 -0.97 -16.03
C PHE A 91 -19.98 -1.66 -17.16
N VAL A 92 -20.32 -2.92 -17.45
CA VAL A 92 -19.74 -3.62 -18.60
C VAL A 92 -20.68 -3.43 -19.78
N SER A 93 -20.16 -2.96 -20.92
CA SER A 93 -21.05 -2.80 -22.08
C SER A 93 -21.57 -4.15 -22.56
N GLY A 94 -22.87 -4.21 -22.90
CA GLY A 94 -23.56 -5.45 -23.24
C GLY A 94 -22.93 -6.23 -24.39
N ILE A 95 -22.25 -5.51 -25.29
CA ILE A 95 -21.50 -6.09 -26.42
C ILE A 95 -20.30 -6.93 -25.98
N PHE A 96 -19.74 -6.69 -24.78
CA PHE A 96 -18.61 -7.43 -24.20
C PHE A 96 -19.09 -8.48 -23.20
N THR A 97 -20.08 -9.26 -23.61
CA THR A 97 -20.61 -10.39 -22.85
C THR A 97 -20.50 -11.67 -23.65
N ARG A 98 -20.49 -12.82 -22.97
CA ARG A 98 -20.51 -14.14 -23.58
C ARG A 98 -21.68 -14.31 -24.54
N LYS A 99 -22.85 -13.82 -24.14
CA LYS A 99 -24.06 -13.86 -24.96
C LYS A 99 -23.88 -13.07 -26.25
N ALA A 100 -23.36 -11.84 -26.17
CA ALA A 100 -23.09 -11.03 -27.36
C ALA A 100 -22.04 -11.67 -28.27
N TRP A 101 -20.99 -12.28 -27.70
CA TRP A 101 -20.00 -13.03 -28.45
C TRP A 101 -20.62 -14.18 -29.26
N GLU A 102 -21.38 -15.05 -28.59
CA GLU A 102 -21.95 -16.26 -29.18
C GLU A 102 -23.08 -15.95 -30.17
N GLU A 103 -23.94 -14.97 -29.88
CA GLU A 103 -25.15 -14.69 -30.67
C GLU A 103 -24.92 -13.69 -31.81
N ALA A 104 -24.00 -12.72 -31.68
CA ALA A 104 -23.88 -11.61 -32.63
C ALA A 104 -22.46 -11.37 -33.15
N ILE A 105 -21.45 -11.29 -32.28
CA ILE A 105 -20.10 -10.87 -32.67
C ILE A 105 -19.37 -11.96 -33.46
N GLU A 106 -19.32 -13.21 -32.97
CA GLU A 106 -18.65 -14.29 -33.69
C GLU A 106 -19.29 -14.53 -35.08
N PRO A 107 -20.63 -14.57 -35.23
CA PRO A 107 -21.27 -14.62 -36.55
C PRO A 107 -20.96 -13.42 -37.44
N ALA A 108 -20.93 -12.21 -36.89
CA ALA A 108 -20.63 -10.99 -37.65
C ALA A 108 -19.18 -11.00 -38.17
N ILE A 109 -18.21 -11.40 -37.35
CA ILE A 109 -16.81 -11.57 -37.77
C ILE A 109 -16.71 -12.62 -38.88
N LYS A 110 -17.38 -13.78 -38.73
CA LYS A 110 -17.41 -14.81 -39.79
C LYS A 110 -17.94 -14.26 -41.11
N LYS A 111 -19.03 -13.48 -41.07
CA LYS A 111 -19.62 -12.86 -42.27
C LYS A 111 -18.67 -11.86 -42.95
N VAL A 112 -17.97 -11.03 -42.18
CA VAL A 112 -16.96 -10.09 -42.71
C VAL A 112 -15.82 -10.86 -43.38
N VAL A 113 -15.34 -11.94 -42.74
CA VAL A 113 -14.27 -12.80 -43.26
C VAL A 113 -14.71 -13.56 -44.53
N GLU A 114 -15.95 -14.05 -44.59
CA GLU A 114 -16.51 -14.69 -45.78
C GLU A 114 -16.66 -13.72 -46.95
N SER A 115 -17.15 -12.50 -46.70
CA SER A 115 -17.21 -11.45 -47.71
C SER A 115 -15.83 -11.14 -48.26
N ARG A 116 -14.83 -11.04 -47.37
CA ARG A 116 -13.42 -10.84 -47.73
C ARG A 116 -12.87 -11.97 -48.59
N ARG A 117 -13.17 -13.22 -48.23
CA ARG A 117 -12.75 -14.40 -49.00
C ARG A 117 -13.32 -14.35 -50.41
N ASN A 118 -14.61 -14.07 -50.54
CA ASN A 118 -15.27 -13.95 -51.84
C ASN A 118 -14.65 -12.81 -52.67
N GLU A 119 -14.36 -11.67 -52.04
CA GLU A 119 -13.69 -10.51 -52.66
C GLU A 119 -12.25 -10.78 -53.14
N ILE A 120 -11.55 -11.74 -52.54
CA ILE A 120 -10.20 -12.11 -52.96
C ILE A 120 -10.24 -13.20 -54.03
N ASP A 121 -11.15 -14.17 -53.88
CA ASP A 121 -11.27 -15.32 -54.77
C ASP A 121 -11.67 -14.92 -56.21
N TRP A 122 -12.55 -13.93 -56.37
CA TRP A 122 -12.87 -13.40 -57.71
C TRP A 122 -11.68 -12.75 -58.42
N VAL A 123 -10.70 -12.23 -57.66
CA VAL A 123 -9.49 -11.61 -58.22
C VAL A 123 -8.45 -12.67 -58.60
N LEU A 124 -8.38 -13.77 -57.83
CA LEU A 124 -7.31 -14.77 -57.89
C LEU A 124 -7.66 -16.09 -58.61
N SER A 125 -8.89 -16.24 -59.14
CA SER A 125 -9.47 -17.49 -59.68
C SER A 125 -8.58 -18.34 -60.61
N ASP A 126 -7.52 -17.80 -61.22
CA ASP A 126 -6.62 -18.50 -62.16
C ASP A 126 -5.13 -18.55 -61.73
N SER A 127 -4.73 -18.02 -60.58
CA SER A 127 -3.30 -17.84 -60.25
C SER A 127 -2.90 -18.35 -58.86
N GLN A 128 -1.88 -19.23 -58.80
CA GLN A 128 -1.20 -19.71 -57.60
C GLN A 128 -0.32 -18.64 -56.91
N HIS A 129 -0.79 -17.39 -56.78
CA HIS A 129 -0.04 -16.37 -56.03
C HIS A 129 -0.31 -16.54 -54.52
N GLU A 130 0.75 -16.75 -53.74
CA GLU A 130 0.66 -16.72 -52.28
C GLU A 130 0.24 -15.30 -51.82
N LEU A 131 -0.90 -15.22 -51.14
CA LEU A 131 -1.34 -13.99 -50.47
C LEU A 131 -0.29 -13.60 -49.42
N SER A 132 0.03 -12.31 -49.33
CA SER A 132 0.70 -11.79 -48.14
C SER A 132 -0.15 -12.08 -46.90
N GLN A 133 0.49 -12.54 -45.82
CA GLN A 133 -0.21 -12.99 -44.60
C GLN A 133 -1.22 -11.97 -44.07
N ASP A 134 -0.92 -10.67 -44.19
CA ASP A 134 -1.76 -9.53 -43.77
C ASP A 134 -3.10 -9.41 -44.51
N ILE A 135 -3.27 -10.06 -45.67
CA ILE A 135 -4.48 -9.96 -46.51
C ILE A 135 -5.32 -11.24 -46.40
N SER A 136 -4.81 -12.29 -45.74
CA SER A 136 -5.49 -13.57 -45.66
C SER A 136 -6.78 -13.50 -44.80
N PRO A 137 -7.87 -14.17 -45.20
CA PRO A 137 -9.11 -14.20 -44.42
C PRO A 137 -8.94 -14.75 -43.01
N ASP A 138 -8.07 -15.75 -42.83
CA ASP A 138 -7.79 -16.36 -41.52
C ASP A 138 -7.03 -15.40 -40.60
N ALA A 139 -6.04 -14.66 -41.12
CA ALA A 139 -5.35 -13.62 -40.34
C ALA A 139 -6.30 -12.47 -39.95
N LEU A 140 -7.19 -12.05 -40.86
CA LEU A 140 -8.22 -11.05 -40.53
C LEU A 140 -9.16 -11.53 -39.42
N LYS A 141 -9.62 -12.78 -39.50
CA LYS A 141 -10.45 -13.38 -38.45
C LYS A 141 -9.73 -13.35 -37.11
N GLN A 142 -8.47 -13.77 -37.08
CA GLN A 142 -7.65 -13.78 -35.87
C GLN A 142 -7.48 -12.36 -35.32
N GLN A 143 -7.09 -11.39 -36.15
CA GLN A 143 -6.89 -10.00 -35.73
C GLN A 143 -8.17 -9.35 -35.17
N LEU A 144 -9.32 -9.56 -35.81
CA LEU A 144 -10.60 -9.03 -35.33
C LEU A 144 -11.02 -9.70 -34.01
N THR A 145 -10.76 -11.00 -33.88
CA THR A 145 -11.07 -11.77 -32.65
C THR A 145 -10.18 -11.34 -31.50
N GLU A 146 -8.88 -11.25 -31.71
CA GLU A 146 -7.90 -10.78 -30.71
C GLU A 146 -8.23 -9.36 -30.25
N ARG A 147 -8.55 -8.45 -31.19
CA ARG A 147 -8.97 -7.09 -30.86
C ARG A 147 -10.27 -7.07 -30.05
N TYR A 148 -11.27 -7.87 -30.42
CA TYR A 148 -12.51 -7.97 -29.66
C TYR A 148 -12.25 -8.44 -28.23
N PHE A 149 -11.42 -9.47 -28.04
CA PHE A 149 -11.13 -10.00 -26.72
C PHE A 149 -10.22 -9.09 -25.88
N ALA A 150 -9.38 -8.25 -26.51
CA ALA A 150 -8.67 -7.17 -25.82
C ALA A 150 -9.66 -6.14 -25.26
N ASP A 151 -10.57 -5.61 -26.09
CA ASP A 151 -11.58 -4.63 -25.67
C ASP A 151 -12.57 -5.25 -24.64
N PHE A 152 -12.87 -6.55 -24.77
CA PHE A 152 -13.62 -7.30 -23.77
C PHE A 152 -12.90 -7.30 -22.42
N SER A 153 -11.64 -7.73 -22.39
CA SER A 153 -10.84 -7.77 -21.17
C SER A 153 -10.75 -6.39 -20.53
N ASP A 154 -10.51 -5.33 -21.31
CA ASP A 154 -10.42 -3.96 -20.82
C ASP A 154 -11.75 -3.48 -20.20
N SER A 155 -12.89 -3.77 -20.83
CA SER A 155 -14.21 -3.41 -20.28
C SER A 155 -14.46 -4.08 -18.93
N TRP A 156 -14.05 -5.34 -18.76
CA TRP A 156 -14.21 -6.08 -17.51
C TRP A 156 -13.20 -5.66 -16.44
N LEU A 157 -11.96 -5.37 -16.83
CA LEU A 157 -10.92 -4.83 -15.94
C LEU A 157 -11.36 -3.49 -15.37
N ASN A 158 -11.87 -2.57 -16.21
CA ASN A 158 -12.36 -1.27 -15.76
C ASN A 158 -13.50 -1.42 -14.75
N PHE A 159 -14.49 -2.27 -15.05
CA PHE A 159 -15.61 -2.51 -14.15
C PHE A 159 -15.16 -3.10 -12.81
N LEU A 160 -14.47 -4.24 -12.79
CA LEU A 160 -14.15 -4.92 -11.53
C LEU A 160 -13.16 -4.14 -10.68
N ASN A 161 -12.19 -3.44 -11.29
CA ASN A 161 -11.25 -2.59 -10.54
C ASN A 161 -11.89 -1.30 -10.00
N SER A 162 -13.06 -0.90 -10.52
CA SER A 162 -13.83 0.23 -9.98
C SER A 162 -14.63 -0.11 -8.72
N LEU A 163 -14.82 -1.41 -8.42
CA LEU A 163 -15.57 -1.85 -7.26
C LEU A 163 -14.87 -1.39 -5.98
N GLN A 164 -15.60 -0.68 -5.13
CA GLN A 164 -15.11 -0.23 -3.83
C GLN A 164 -15.88 -0.94 -2.72
N TRP A 165 -15.16 -1.41 -1.70
CA TRP A 165 -15.79 -1.93 -0.50
C TRP A 165 -16.49 -0.80 0.28
N ARG A 166 -17.76 -0.99 0.62
CA ARG A 166 -18.56 0.04 1.27
C ARG A 166 -18.16 0.21 2.73
N HIS A 167 -17.76 1.43 3.10
CA HIS A 167 -17.36 1.75 4.47
C HIS A 167 -18.53 1.66 5.46
N THR A 168 -18.25 1.21 6.68
CA THR A 168 -19.19 1.13 7.80
C THR A 168 -18.76 2.02 8.96
N GLU A 169 -19.72 2.43 9.80
CA GLU A 169 -19.43 3.28 10.97
C GLU A 169 -19.28 2.49 12.27
N SER A 170 -19.65 1.20 12.27
CA SER A 170 -19.63 0.36 13.47
C SER A 170 -19.12 -1.05 13.22
N LEU A 171 -18.65 -1.68 14.30
CA LEU A 171 -18.28 -3.09 14.28
C LEU A 171 -19.49 -4.00 13.98
N SER A 172 -20.69 -3.61 14.42
CA SER A 172 -21.93 -4.36 14.14
C SER A 172 -22.26 -4.38 12.65
N ASP A 173 -22.22 -3.22 11.98
CA ASP A 173 -22.46 -3.15 10.53
C ASP A 173 -21.40 -3.93 9.75
N THR A 174 -20.14 -3.91 10.24
CA THR A 174 -19.08 -4.71 9.64
C THR A 174 -19.33 -6.21 9.79
N ILE A 175 -19.83 -6.65 10.95
CA ILE A 175 -20.23 -8.05 11.16
C ILE A 175 -21.36 -8.42 10.19
N ASP A 176 -22.31 -7.53 9.93
CA ASP A 176 -23.41 -7.76 9.00
C ASP A 176 -22.89 -7.87 7.55
N GLN A 177 -21.93 -7.03 7.14
CA GLN A 177 -21.29 -7.15 5.82
C GLN A 177 -20.54 -8.48 5.68
N LEU A 178 -19.73 -8.86 6.67
CA LEU A 178 -19.06 -10.17 6.68
C LEU A 178 -20.07 -11.32 6.71
N SER A 179 -21.26 -11.10 7.30
CA SER A 179 -22.35 -12.07 7.30
C SER A 179 -22.93 -12.29 5.90
N LEU A 180 -23.27 -11.20 5.20
CA LEU A 180 -23.81 -11.26 3.85
C LEU A 180 -22.78 -11.79 2.85
N MET A 181 -21.53 -11.33 2.94
CA MET A 181 -20.42 -11.76 2.08
C MET A 181 -20.21 -13.28 2.14
N SER A 182 -20.29 -13.88 3.33
CA SER A 182 -20.03 -15.30 3.54
C SER A 182 -21.29 -16.18 3.57
N ASP A 183 -22.47 -15.60 3.27
CA ASP A 183 -23.71 -16.37 3.21
C ASP A 183 -23.74 -17.31 1.99
N VAL A 184 -24.08 -18.58 2.23
CA VAL A 184 -24.01 -19.61 1.18
C VAL A 184 -25.09 -19.43 0.10
N ARG A 185 -26.19 -18.73 0.40
CA ARG A 185 -27.36 -18.60 -0.50
C ARG A 185 -27.51 -17.20 -1.08
N GLN A 186 -27.21 -16.18 -0.31
CA GLN A 186 -27.49 -14.79 -0.63
C GLN A 186 -26.24 -13.93 -0.82
N SER A 187 -25.04 -14.53 -0.85
CA SER A 187 -23.80 -13.78 -1.02
C SER A 187 -23.70 -13.11 -2.39
N PRO A 188 -23.61 -11.77 -2.45
CA PRO A 188 -23.32 -11.05 -3.68
C PRO A 188 -21.93 -11.37 -4.23
N VAL A 189 -20.98 -11.73 -3.36
CA VAL A 189 -19.64 -12.15 -3.77
C VAL A 189 -19.69 -13.48 -4.53
N ILE A 190 -20.41 -14.48 -4.01
CA ILE A 190 -20.55 -15.76 -4.72
C ILE A 190 -21.24 -15.54 -6.07
N ALA A 191 -22.30 -14.74 -6.11
CA ALA A 191 -23.03 -14.43 -7.35
C ALA A 191 -22.13 -13.71 -8.37
N LEU A 192 -21.45 -12.63 -7.97
CA LEU A 192 -20.51 -11.89 -8.82
C LEU A 192 -19.41 -12.80 -9.36
N MET A 193 -18.76 -13.59 -8.50
CA MET A 193 -17.67 -14.47 -8.90
C MET A 193 -18.12 -15.58 -9.86
N ASN A 194 -19.34 -16.09 -9.70
CA ASN A 194 -19.93 -17.03 -10.65
C ASN A 194 -20.18 -16.38 -12.02
N THR A 195 -20.68 -15.14 -12.03
CA THR A 195 -20.88 -14.36 -13.26
C THR A 195 -19.55 -14.09 -13.96
N VAL A 196 -18.54 -13.59 -13.23
CA VAL A 196 -17.19 -13.38 -13.76
C VAL A 196 -16.61 -14.68 -14.30
N ALA A 197 -16.78 -15.80 -13.59
CA ALA A 197 -16.29 -17.09 -14.05
C ALA A 197 -17.01 -17.60 -15.31
N TYR A 198 -18.31 -17.34 -15.44
CA TYR A 198 -19.08 -17.67 -16.65
C TYR A 198 -18.61 -16.86 -17.86
N GLN A 199 -18.33 -15.58 -17.65
CA GLN A 199 -17.92 -14.62 -18.69
C GLN A 199 -16.45 -14.79 -19.09
N GLY A 200 -15.55 -15.05 -18.14
CA GLY A 200 -14.14 -15.34 -18.41
C GLY A 200 -13.90 -16.65 -19.18
N LYS A 201 -14.91 -17.55 -19.22
CA LYS A 201 -14.90 -18.77 -20.04
C LYS A 201 -15.32 -18.54 -21.50
N THR A 202 -15.58 -17.29 -21.92
CA THR A 202 -16.01 -16.97 -23.29
C THR A 202 -14.94 -17.33 -24.32
N GLY A 203 -15.36 -17.93 -25.43
CA GLY A 203 -14.45 -18.31 -26.52
C GLY A 203 -13.52 -19.49 -26.20
N ARG A 204 -13.63 -20.13 -25.03
CA ARG A 204 -12.86 -21.34 -24.70
C ARG A 204 -13.23 -22.49 -25.63
N GLN A 205 -12.20 -23.15 -26.17
CA GLN A 205 -12.31 -24.39 -26.91
C GLN A 205 -11.71 -25.53 -26.09
N GLN A 206 -12.38 -26.67 -26.06
CA GLN A 206 -11.85 -27.89 -25.46
C GLN A 206 -10.79 -28.47 -26.39
N GLU A 207 -9.60 -28.78 -25.87
CA GLU A 207 -8.52 -29.35 -26.68
C GLU A 207 -9.01 -30.65 -27.33
N LYS A 208 -8.96 -30.75 -28.67
CA LYS A 208 -9.36 -31.98 -29.35
C LYS A 208 -8.38 -33.07 -28.92
N LEU A 209 -8.89 -34.19 -28.40
CA LEU A 209 -8.10 -35.34 -27.93
C LEU A 209 -6.96 -35.74 -28.89
N ALA A 210 -7.16 -35.60 -30.21
CA ALA A 210 -6.16 -35.88 -31.23
C ALA A 210 -4.90 -34.97 -31.18
N ASP A 211 -5.06 -33.69 -30.86
CA ASP A 211 -3.95 -32.73 -30.76
C ASP A 211 -3.13 -32.97 -29.49
N SER A 212 -3.79 -33.39 -28.40
CA SER A 212 -3.16 -33.83 -27.16
C SER A 212 -2.23 -35.06 -27.37
N PHE A 213 -2.66 -36.04 -28.19
CA PHE A 213 -1.81 -37.18 -28.57
C PHE A 213 -0.61 -36.79 -29.46
N MET A 214 -0.81 -35.88 -30.42
CA MET A 214 0.25 -35.41 -31.32
C MET A 214 1.31 -34.59 -30.55
N ASN A 215 0.88 -33.74 -29.62
CA ASN A 215 1.75 -32.96 -28.74
C ASN A 215 2.48 -33.85 -27.73
N SER A 216 1.83 -34.87 -27.18
CA SER A 216 2.47 -35.88 -26.31
C SER A 216 3.57 -36.65 -27.04
N ALA A 217 3.38 -36.97 -28.32
CA ALA A 217 4.40 -37.63 -29.14
C ALA A 217 5.61 -36.72 -29.42
N LYS A 218 5.39 -35.40 -29.65
CA LYS A 218 6.46 -34.40 -29.79
C LYS A 218 7.23 -34.17 -28.48
N ASP A 219 6.53 -34.13 -27.35
CA ASP A 219 7.14 -33.97 -26.02
C ASP A 219 7.97 -35.19 -25.56
N LEU A 220 7.75 -36.37 -26.17
CA LEU A 220 8.58 -37.56 -25.96
C LEU A 220 9.88 -37.56 -26.79
N LEU A 221 9.93 -36.76 -27.86
CA LEU A 221 11.08 -36.61 -28.76
C LEU A 221 12.05 -35.51 -28.31
N ASN A 222 11.56 -34.45 -27.67
CA ASN A 222 12.39 -33.39 -27.08
C ASN A 222 12.66 -33.65 -25.60
N LYS A 223 13.67 -34.49 -25.32
CA LYS A 223 14.01 -34.94 -23.95
C LYS A 223 15.17 -34.19 -23.29
N GLU A 224 15.57 -33.04 -23.80
CA GLU A 224 16.58 -32.19 -23.16
C GLU A 224 16.02 -30.80 -22.93
N GLN A 225 15.90 -30.43 -21.65
CA GLN A 225 15.37 -29.17 -21.10
C GLN A 225 13.83 -29.05 -21.02
N LYS A 226 13.27 -29.43 -19.86
CA LYS A 226 11.95 -28.98 -19.42
C LYS A 226 12.10 -28.05 -18.20
N PRO A 227 11.45 -26.86 -18.17
CA PRO A 227 11.10 -26.24 -16.91
C PRO A 227 10.08 -27.14 -16.18
N VAL A 228 10.18 -27.23 -14.86
CA VAL A 228 9.49 -28.22 -14.00
C VAL A 228 8.03 -27.84 -13.69
N ILE A 229 7.43 -26.85 -14.35
CA ILE A 229 6.01 -26.51 -14.14
C ILE A 229 5.39 -26.18 -15.50
N SER A 230 4.75 -27.16 -16.12
CA SER A 230 3.82 -26.93 -17.23
C SER A 230 2.45 -27.42 -16.78
N GLN A 231 1.69 -26.54 -16.13
CA GLN A 231 0.25 -26.70 -15.98
C GLN A 231 -0.36 -26.36 -17.36
N LYS A 232 -0.33 -27.31 -18.30
CA LYS A 232 -1.13 -27.14 -19.52
C LYS A 232 -2.60 -27.26 -19.10
N ALA A 233 -3.35 -26.17 -19.24
CA ALA A 233 -4.79 -26.17 -19.03
C ALA A 233 -5.45 -27.08 -20.08
N ASP A 234 -6.44 -27.88 -19.67
CA ASP A 234 -7.25 -28.74 -20.56
C ASP A 234 -8.11 -27.95 -21.58
N PHE A 235 -8.04 -26.61 -21.51
CA PHE A 235 -8.81 -25.67 -22.32
C PHE A 235 -7.88 -24.57 -22.86
N THR A 236 -8.16 -24.11 -24.07
CA THR A 236 -7.48 -22.95 -24.68
C THR A 236 -8.51 -21.92 -25.06
N GLY A 237 -8.21 -20.64 -24.86
CA GLY A 237 -9.15 -19.55 -25.16
C GLY A 237 -8.47 -18.19 -25.14
N PRO A 238 -9.07 -17.18 -25.80
CA PRO A 238 -8.48 -15.84 -25.93
C PRO A 238 -8.47 -15.05 -24.63
N LEU A 239 -9.26 -15.46 -23.62
CA LEU A 239 -9.33 -14.85 -22.30
C LEU A 239 -8.52 -15.59 -21.23
N GLU A 240 -7.84 -16.69 -21.60
CA GLU A 240 -7.19 -17.55 -20.61
C GLU A 240 -6.11 -16.81 -19.84
N ASP A 241 -5.25 -16.05 -20.53
CA ASP A 241 -4.16 -15.30 -19.90
C ASP A 241 -4.67 -14.24 -18.91
N THR A 242 -5.80 -13.58 -19.22
CA THR A 242 -6.36 -12.51 -18.39
C THR A 242 -7.22 -13.03 -17.23
N PHE A 243 -8.04 -14.05 -17.44
CA PHE A 243 -9.03 -14.52 -16.45
C PHE A 243 -8.61 -15.79 -15.69
N ALA A 244 -7.59 -16.53 -16.13
CA ALA A 244 -7.17 -17.78 -15.47
C ALA A 244 -6.95 -17.64 -13.95
N PRO A 245 -6.31 -16.58 -13.42
CA PRO A 245 -6.11 -16.45 -11.98
C PRO A 245 -7.43 -16.42 -11.19
N ILE A 246 -8.41 -15.64 -11.67
CA ILE A 246 -9.73 -15.53 -11.06
C ILE A 246 -10.50 -16.85 -11.20
N LEU A 247 -10.41 -17.50 -12.37
CA LEU A 247 -11.09 -18.77 -12.63
C LEU A 247 -10.58 -19.88 -11.71
N ASN A 248 -9.27 -19.94 -11.46
CA ASN A 248 -8.66 -20.89 -10.54
C ASN A 248 -9.07 -20.64 -9.07
N PHE A 249 -9.38 -19.40 -8.71
CA PHE A 249 -9.88 -19.05 -7.37
C PHE A 249 -11.33 -19.49 -7.14
N VAL A 250 -12.19 -19.36 -8.16
CA VAL A 250 -13.61 -19.76 -8.09
C VAL A 250 -13.78 -21.27 -8.20
N ASP A 251 -13.07 -21.90 -9.12
CA ASP A 251 -13.20 -23.32 -9.47
C ASP A 251 -11.80 -23.95 -9.61
N PRO A 252 -11.11 -24.25 -8.48
CA PRO A 252 -9.77 -24.80 -8.50
C PRO A 252 -9.78 -26.18 -9.16
N GLN A 253 -8.94 -26.38 -10.18
CA GLN A 253 -8.81 -27.69 -10.80
C GLN A 253 -8.22 -28.70 -9.81
N THR A 254 -8.89 -29.85 -9.67
CA THR A 254 -8.77 -30.88 -8.62
C THR A 254 -7.40 -31.58 -8.47
N ASN A 255 -6.36 -31.14 -9.19
CA ASN A 255 -5.08 -31.87 -9.29
C ASN A 255 -3.88 -31.22 -8.59
N THR A 256 -4.07 -30.21 -7.74
CA THR A 256 -2.96 -29.68 -6.93
C THR A 256 -3.32 -29.60 -5.46
N GLN A 257 -2.62 -30.39 -4.62
CA GLN A 257 -2.73 -30.34 -3.14
C GLN A 257 -2.43 -28.95 -2.54
N ALA A 258 -1.93 -28.01 -3.34
CA ALA A 258 -1.70 -26.61 -2.97
C ALA A 258 -2.91 -25.69 -3.19
N SER A 259 -3.91 -26.09 -3.99
CA SER A 259 -5.05 -25.24 -4.40
C SER A 259 -6.21 -25.17 -3.39
N ASP A 260 -6.40 -26.18 -2.55
CA ASP A 260 -7.50 -26.21 -1.57
C ASP A 260 -7.46 -25.02 -0.58
N ASN A 261 -6.26 -24.49 -0.29
CA ASN A 261 -6.08 -23.40 0.66
C ASN A 261 -6.24 -22.00 0.07
N LEU A 262 -6.44 -21.86 -1.25
CA LEU A 262 -6.53 -20.56 -1.95
C LEU A 262 -7.83 -20.42 -2.74
N SER A 263 -8.88 -21.18 -2.41
CA SER A 263 -10.18 -21.11 -3.09
C SER A 263 -11.13 -20.08 -2.45
N LEU A 264 -12.13 -19.63 -3.22
CA LEU A 264 -13.21 -18.76 -2.74
C LEU A 264 -13.92 -19.35 -1.52
N GLN A 265 -14.23 -20.64 -1.55
CA GLN A 265 -14.91 -21.33 -0.44
C GLN A 265 -14.06 -21.38 0.83
N ALA A 266 -12.75 -21.63 0.69
CA ALA A 266 -11.83 -21.62 1.81
C ALA A 266 -11.72 -20.22 2.44
N TYR A 267 -11.67 -19.18 1.60
CA TYR A 267 -11.64 -17.78 2.04
C TYR A 267 -12.93 -17.40 2.80
N LEU A 268 -14.12 -17.64 2.22
CA LEU A 268 -15.40 -17.32 2.86
C LEU A 268 -15.63 -18.10 4.18
N THR A 269 -15.10 -19.32 4.26
CA THR A 269 -15.12 -20.11 5.50
C THR A 269 -14.28 -19.42 6.60
N ARG A 270 -13.11 -18.87 6.25
CA ARG A 270 -12.29 -18.12 7.20
C ARG A 270 -12.94 -16.79 7.61
N ILE A 271 -13.54 -16.07 6.66
CA ILE A 271 -14.35 -14.88 6.95
C ILE A 271 -15.45 -15.20 7.97
N THR A 272 -16.14 -16.33 7.80
CA THR A 272 -17.17 -16.78 8.75
C THR A 272 -16.59 -17.00 10.16
N ARG A 273 -15.38 -17.57 10.28
CA ARG A 273 -14.72 -17.75 11.59
C ARG A 273 -14.39 -16.41 12.25
N VAL A 274 -13.87 -15.46 11.48
CA VAL A 274 -13.59 -14.09 11.95
C VAL A 274 -14.89 -13.42 12.41
N ARG A 275 -15.94 -13.48 11.59
CA ARG A 275 -17.26 -12.94 11.92
C ARG A 275 -17.79 -13.49 13.25
N LEU A 276 -17.72 -14.79 13.46
CA LEU A 276 -18.15 -15.43 14.72
C LEU A 276 -17.34 -14.94 15.94
N LYS A 277 -16.03 -14.72 15.78
CA LYS A 277 -15.20 -14.13 16.83
C LYS A 277 -15.58 -12.68 17.13
N LEU A 278 -15.80 -11.86 16.11
CA LEU A 278 -16.25 -10.47 16.30
C LEU A 278 -17.64 -10.40 16.94
N GLN A 279 -18.55 -11.32 16.58
CA GLN A 279 -19.85 -11.46 17.24
C GLN A 279 -19.72 -11.82 18.73
N GLN A 280 -18.73 -12.61 19.13
CA GLN A 280 -18.46 -12.89 20.54
C GLN A 280 -18.02 -11.63 21.30
N VAL A 281 -17.26 -10.73 20.65
CA VAL A 281 -16.86 -9.44 21.23
C VAL A 281 -18.08 -8.55 21.47
N VAL A 282 -18.93 -8.37 20.46
CA VAL A 282 -20.10 -7.47 20.56
C VAL A 282 -21.15 -8.00 21.56
N ASN A 283 -21.30 -9.32 21.68
CA ASN A 283 -22.26 -9.95 22.60
C ASN A 283 -21.70 -10.21 24.01
N ALA A 284 -20.46 -9.80 24.30
CA ALA A 284 -19.88 -9.98 25.62
C ALA A 284 -20.57 -9.10 26.68
N PRO A 285 -20.56 -9.49 27.97
CA PRO A 285 -21.08 -8.63 29.06
C PRO A 285 -20.37 -7.27 29.16
N ASP A 286 -19.08 -7.23 28.81
CA ASP A 286 -18.29 -6.01 28.65
C ASP A 286 -17.62 -6.02 27.25
N PRO A 287 -18.28 -5.44 26.24
CA PRO A 287 -17.75 -5.40 24.87
C PRO A 287 -16.45 -4.60 24.73
N GLN A 288 -16.24 -3.60 25.58
CA GLN A 288 -15.04 -2.76 25.50
C GLN A 288 -13.81 -3.51 25.99
N ALA A 289 -13.89 -4.15 27.15
CA ALA A 289 -12.81 -4.98 27.67
C ALA A 289 -12.50 -6.15 26.72
N MET A 290 -13.54 -6.83 26.22
CA MET A 290 -13.37 -7.94 25.27
C MET A 290 -12.76 -7.49 23.94
N SER A 291 -13.11 -6.30 23.44
CA SER A 291 -12.51 -5.72 22.23
C SER A 291 -11.03 -5.44 22.42
N GLN A 292 -10.64 -4.91 23.58
CA GLN A 292 -9.25 -4.64 23.91
C GLN A 292 -8.43 -5.93 24.01
N ASP A 293 -8.92 -6.93 24.73
CA ASP A 293 -8.26 -8.24 24.84
C ASP A 293 -8.12 -8.90 23.47
N PHE A 294 -9.15 -8.82 22.63
CA PHE A 294 -9.13 -9.37 21.29
C PHE A 294 -8.12 -8.64 20.38
N ALA A 295 -8.13 -7.31 20.36
CA ALA A 295 -7.15 -6.51 19.62
C ALA A 295 -5.72 -6.76 20.10
N GLN A 296 -5.49 -6.80 21.41
CA GLN A 296 -4.19 -7.12 22.01
C GLN A 296 -3.71 -8.52 21.60
N SER A 297 -4.60 -9.51 21.62
CA SER A 297 -4.26 -10.87 21.19
C SER A 297 -3.83 -10.95 19.71
N ILE A 298 -4.41 -10.12 18.84
CA ILE A 298 -4.02 -10.01 17.42
C ILE A 298 -2.64 -9.34 17.32
N LEU A 299 -2.44 -8.23 18.02
CA LEU A 299 -1.18 -7.46 18.03
C LEU A 299 0.02 -8.25 18.58
N GLU A 300 -0.22 -9.12 19.55
CA GLU A 300 0.78 -10.02 20.13
C GLU A 300 1.04 -11.26 19.26
N GLY A 301 0.30 -11.43 18.15
CA GLY A 301 0.39 -12.61 17.29
C GLY A 301 -0.21 -13.89 17.89
N LYS A 302 -0.97 -13.78 19.00
CA LYS A 302 -1.64 -14.92 19.65
C LYS A 302 -2.92 -15.33 18.92
N ASN A 303 -3.59 -14.39 18.25
CA ASN A 303 -4.84 -14.65 17.54
C ASN A 303 -4.60 -14.89 16.05
N VAL A 304 -4.21 -16.12 15.80
CA VAL A 304 -3.72 -16.59 14.50
C VAL A 304 -4.79 -16.49 13.40
N ASP A 305 -6.08 -16.69 13.72
CA ASP A 305 -7.13 -16.75 12.68
C ASP A 305 -7.36 -15.41 11.97
N PHE A 306 -7.35 -14.28 12.69
CA PHE A 306 -7.59 -12.97 12.07
C PHE A 306 -6.44 -12.59 11.14
N ALA A 307 -5.21 -12.65 11.67
CA ALA A 307 -3.99 -12.36 10.91
C ALA A 307 -3.86 -13.29 9.70
N GLN A 308 -4.02 -14.61 9.87
CA GLN A 308 -3.95 -15.55 8.77
C GLN A 308 -5.05 -15.39 7.72
N THR A 309 -6.22 -14.87 8.09
CA THR A 309 -7.30 -14.59 7.12
C THR A 309 -6.96 -13.37 6.29
N LYS A 310 -6.44 -12.31 6.92
CA LYS A 310 -5.93 -11.12 6.21
C LYS A 310 -4.77 -11.49 5.28
N ASP A 311 -3.78 -12.24 5.77
CA ASP A 311 -2.64 -12.68 4.97
C ASP A 311 -3.07 -13.55 3.78
N MET A 312 -4.02 -14.47 4.00
CA MET A 312 -4.60 -15.28 2.92
C MET A 312 -5.30 -14.42 1.87
N GLY A 313 -6.10 -13.43 2.30
CA GLY A 313 -6.75 -12.48 1.39
C GLY A 313 -5.73 -11.73 0.53
N SER A 314 -4.68 -11.17 1.15
CA SER A 314 -3.60 -10.48 0.44
C SER A 314 -2.84 -11.39 -0.53
N LEU A 315 -2.58 -12.64 -0.15
CA LEU A 315 -1.92 -13.62 -1.01
C LEU A 315 -2.77 -13.96 -2.24
N ILE A 316 -4.07 -14.14 -2.07
CA ILE A 316 -4.99 -14.41 -3.18
C ILE A 316 -5.12 -13.18 -4.08
N ALA A 317 -5.29 -11.99 -3.51
CA ALA A 317 -5.34 -10.74 -4.28
C ALA A 317 -4.08 -10.54 -5.13
N ALA A 318 -2.89 -10.75 -4.54
CA ALA A 318 -1.63 -10.69 -5.26
C ALA A 318 -1.52 -11.76 -6.37
N SER A 319 -2.13 -12.94 -6.15
CA SER A 319 -2.15 -14.03 -7.13
C SER A 319 -2.99 -13.72 -8.37
N PHE A 320 -3.92 -12.74 -8.31
CA PHE A 320 -4.69 -12.31 -9.47
C PHE A 320 -3.83 -11.56 -10.50
N GLY A 321 -2.67 -11.04 -10.10
CA GLY A 321 -1.79 -10.24 -10.96
C GLY A 321 -2.06 -8.75 -10.87
N GLN A 322 -1.16 -7.94 -11.44
CA GLN A 322 -1.20 -6.48 -11.33
C GLN A 322 -2.46 -5.86 -11.95
N GLU A 323 -2.98 -6.47 -13.01
CA GLU A 323 -4.17 -6.01 -13.73
C GLU A 323 -5.42 -6.04 -12.86
N TRP A 324 -5.52 -7.00 -11.93
CA TRP A 324 -6.66 -7.20 -11.04
C TRP A 324 -6.40 -6.73 -9.60
N GLN A 325 -5.33 -5.99 -9.35
CA GLN A 325 -4.91 -5.67 -7.99
C GLN A 325 -6.01 -4.91 -7.21
N SER A 326 -6.64 -3.91 -7.82
CA SER A 326 -7.67 -3.10 -7.15
C SER A 326 -8.92 -3.91 -6.84
N PHE A 327 -9.33 -4.79 -7.76
CA PHE A 327 -10.41 -5.74 -7.53
C PHE A 327 -10.07 -6.73 -6.41
N GLY A 328 -8.87 -7.31 -6.44
CA GLY A 328 -8.38 -8.24 -5.42
C GLY A 328 -8.33 -7.59 -4.03
N ASP A 329 -7.80 -6.38 -3.93
CA ASP A 329 -7.74 -5.61 -2.68
C ASP A 329 -9.15 -5.32 -2.13
N SER A 330 -10.05 -4.81 -2.97
CA SER A 330 -11.42 -4.46 -2.58
C SER A 330 -12.25 -5.67 -2.16
N LEU A 331 -12.08 -6.81 -2.83
CA LEU A 331 -12.84 -8.03 -2.52
C LEU A 331 -12.25 -8.82 -1.34
N LEU A 332 -10.92 -8.88 -1.22
CA LEU A 332 -10.25 -9.86 -0.36
C LEU A 332 -9.48 -9.25 0.82
N VAL A 333 -9.12 -7.97 0.75
CA VAL A 333 -8.28 -7.29 1.75
C VAL A 333 -9.07 -6.25 2.55
N GLU A 334 -9.88 -5.43 1.86
CA GLU A 334 -10.67 -4.37 2.50
C GLU A 334 -11.66 -4.86 3.57
N PRO A 335 -12.42 -5.96 3.40
CA PRO A 335 -13.35 -6.44 4.43
C PRO A 335 -12.66 -6.70 5.77
N MET A 336 -11.45 -7.28 5.72
CA MET A 336 -10.64 -7.59 6.90
C MET A 336 -9.97 -6.33 7.46
N THR A 337 -9.56 -5.40 6.59
CA THR A 337 -8.96 -4.13 7.00
C THR A 337 -9.97 -3.25 7.72
N GLN A 338 -11.21 -3.17 7.21
CA GLN A 338 -12.30 -2.48 7.88
C GLN A 338 -12.68 -3.15 9.21
N ALA A 339 -12.79 -4.47 9.26
CA ALA A 339 -13.05 -5.19 10.50
C ALA A 339 -11.99 -4.91 11.59
N TRP A 340 -10.73 -4.79 11.17
CA TRP A 340 -9.64 -4.41 12.05
C TRP A 340 -9.78 -2.97 12.56
N GLN A 341 -10.05 -2.02 11.67
CA GLN A 341 -10.25 -0.61 12.03
C GLN A 341 -11.41 -0.43 13.02
N GLN A 342 -12.56 -1.04 12.75
CA GLN A 342 -13.75 -0.89 13.59
C GLN A 342 -13.59 -1.56 14.97
N LEU A 343 -12.77 -2.61 15.06
CA LEU A 343 -12.37 -3.20 16.34
C LEU A 343 -11.41 -2.28 17.12
N LEU A 344 -10.52 -1.59 16.42
CA LEU A 344 -9.48 -0.77 17.03
C LEU A 344 -9.98 0.56 17.57
N THR A 345 -10.98 1.20 16.95
CA THR A 345 -11.48 2.52 17.40
C THR A 345 -11.82 2.58 18.89
N PRO A 346 -12.70 1.73 19.45
CA PRO A 346 -13.00 1.73 20.88
C PRO A 346 -11.79 1.30 21.73
N THR A 347 -10.96 0.40 21.20
CA THR A 347 -9.72 -0.05 21.86
C THR A 347 -8.73 1.10 22.04
N ALA A 348 -8.54 1.92 21.00
CA ALA A 348 -7.65 3.08 21.01
C ALA A 348 -8.12 4.16 22.00
N GLN A 349 -9.43 4.41 22.07
CA GLN A 349 -10.03 5.30 23.07
C GLN A 349 -9.85 4.77 24.50
N GLY A 350 -9.99 3.45 24.68
CA GLY A 350 -9.70 2.78 25.96
C GLY A 350 -8.24 2.96 26.39
N ILE A 351 -7.28 2.70 25.50
CA ILE A 351 -5.85 2.88 25.75
C ILE A 351 -5.51 4.35 26.05
N ASN A 352 -6.13 5.31 25.34
CA ASN A 352 -5.98 6.74 25.64
C ASN A 352 -6.44 7.06 27.07
N SER A 353 -7.59 6.51 27.49
CA SER A 353 -8.13 6.73 28.84
C SER A 353 -7.23 6.10 29.91
N GLU A 354 -6.72 4.89 29.66
CA GLU A 354 -5.75 4.24 30.56
C GLU A 354 -4.45 5.04 30.66
N TRP A 355 -3.90 5.52 29.54
CA TRP A 355 -2.71 6.36 29.50
C TRP A 355 -2.89 7.65 30.30
N GLN A 356 -4.03 8.32 30.11
CA GLN A 356 -4.35 9.55 30.82
C GLN A 356 -4.40 9.31 32.33
N ASN A 357 -5.09 8.25 32.76
CA ASN A 357 -5.28 7.94 34.17
C ASN A 357 -4.02 7.39 34.84
N ALA A 358 -3.33 6.45 34.21
CA ALA A 358 -2.19 5.75 34.80
C ALA A 358 -0.89 6.55 34.74
N ILE A 359 -0.73 7.41 33.72
CA ILE A 359 0.53 8.12 33.47
C ILE A 359 0.35 9.63 33.52
N VAL A 360 -0.53 10.21 32.69
CA VAL A 360 -0.57 11.67 32.49
C VAL A 360 -1.04 12.43 33.72
N ASN A 361 -2.15 12.00 34.34
CA ASN A 361 -2.70 12.65 35.53
C ASN A 361 -1.71 12.61 36.70
N GLU A 362 -1.09 11.46 36.93
CA GLU A 362 -0.07 11.27 37.96
C GLU A 362 1.21 12.08 37.67
N TRP A 363 1.64 12.12 36.40
CA TRP A 363 2.76 12.95 35.95
C TRP A 363 2.51 14.44 36.21
N ASN A 364 1.33 14.95 35.83
CA ASN A 364 0.96 16.34 36.02
C ASN A 364 0.84 16.70 37.51
N SER A 365 0.30 15.80 38.33
CA SER A 365 0.24 15.96 39.78
C SER A 365 1.64 16.01 40.42
N ALA A 366 2.54 15.12 40.00
CA ALA A 366 3.90 15.05 40.52
C ALA A 366 4.79 16.23 40.08
N PHE A 367 4.69 16.64 38.81
CA PHE A 367 5.70 17.46 38.14
C PHE A 367 5.16 18.77 37.55
N GLY A 368 3.86 18.87 37.25
CA GLY A 368 3.29 19.94 36.40
C GLY A 368 3.39 21.36 36.95
N GLY A 369 3.62 21.51 38.25
CA GLY A 369 3.84 22.81 38.92
C GLY A 369 5.30 23.10 39.30
N ARG A 370 6.26 22.29 38.85
CA ARG A 370 7.65 22.30 39.34
C ARG A 370 8.65 22.53 38.20
N TYR A 371 9.83 23.04 38.54
CA TYR A 371 10.96 23.19 37.63
C TYR A 371 11.58 21.82 37.31
N PRO A 372 11.97 21.53 36.05
CA PRO A 372 12.03 22.44 34.87
C PRO A 372 10.75 22.59 34.03
N LEU A 373 9.67 21.85 34.31
CA LEU A 373 8.45 21.91 33.48
C LEU A 373 7.75 23.29 33.56
N LYS A 374 7.82 23.93 34.73
CA LYS A 374 7.38 25.32 34.95
C LYS A 374 8.48 26.12 35.63
N GLU A 375 8.58 27.40 35.30
CA GLU A 375 9.48 28.33 35.96
C GLU A 375 8.97 28.68 37.37
N THR A 376 9.26 27.81 38.34
CA THR A 376 8.92 28.00 39.76
C THR A 376 10.15 27.75 40.64
N GLN A 377 10.06 28.06 41.93
CA GLN A 377 11.12 27.78 42.92
C GLN A 377 11.10 26.33 43.40
N SER A 378 10.03 25.57 43.14
CA SER A 378 9.93 24.18 43.54
C SER A 378 10.50 23.28 42.46
N ASP A 379 11.47 22.47 42.84
CA ASP A 379 12.16 21.57 41.92
C ASP A 379 11.46 20.19 41.83
N ILE A 380 11.55 19.56 40.66
CA ILE A 380 11.18 18.16 40.48
C ILE A 380 12.13 17.25 41.28
N SER A 381 11.57 16.24 41.95
CA SER A 381 12.36 15.19 42.59
C SER A 381 12.99 14.26 41.55
N LEU A 382 14.33 14.23 41.49
CA LEU A 382 15.08 13.33 40.60
C LEU A 382 14.79 11.84 40.85
N PRO A 383 14.72 11.34 42.10
CA PRO A 383 14.31 9.96 42.35
C PRO A 383 12.91 9.63 41.83
N LEU A 384 11.96 10.58 41.92
CA LEU A 384 10.61 10.37 41.41
C LEU A 384 10.59 10.38 39.87
N MET A 385 11.33 11.29 39.23
CA MET A 385 11.50 11.31 37.77
C MET A 385 12.14 10.01 37.27
N ALA A 386 13.13 9.47 38.00
CA ALA A 386 13.74 8.17 37.69
C ALA A 386 12.72 7.01 37.70
N GLN A 387 11.66 7.06 38.53
CA GLN A 387 10.61 6.02 38.51
C GLN A 387 9.81 6.02 37.21
N TYR A 388 9.74 7.15 36.51
CA TYR A 388 9.04 7.26 35.23
C TYR A 388 9.93 6.95 34.04
N LEU A 389 11.16 7.47 34.05
CA LEU A 389 12.03 7.55 32.86
C LEU A 389 13.10 6.45 32.78
N ARG A 390 13.23 5.59 33.80
CA ARG A 390 14.18 4.47 33.77
C ARG A 390 14.02 3.61 32.51
N PRO A 391 15.09 3.36 31.72
CA PRO A 391 14.98 2.63 30.46
C PRO A 391 14.49 1.18 30.58
N ASP A 392 14.72 0.56 31.73
CA ASP A 392 14.46 -0.87 31.97
C ASP A 392 13.12 -1.13 32.69
N ASN A 393 12.71 -0.25 33.60
CA ASN A 393 11.52 -0.47 34.45
C ASN A 393 10.72 0.81 34.76
N GLY A 394 10.95 1.89 34.02
CA GLY A 394 10.17 3.11 34.15
C GLY A 394 8.66 2.88 33.99
N ARG A 395 7.83 3.67 34.66
CA ARG A 395 6.36 3.58 34.52
C ARG A 395 5.90 3.73 33.07
N ILE A 396 6.53 4.64 32.32
CA ILE A 396 6.23 4.85 30.91
C ILE A 396 6.64 3.61 30.11
N GLN A 397 7.88 3.14 30.27
CA GLN A 397 8.38 1.93 29.60
C GLN A 397 7.46 0.72 29.81
N ARG A 398 7.07 0.43 31.06
CA ARG A 398 6.15 -0.66 31.38
C ARG A 398 4.78 -0.51 30.73
N PHE A 399 4.25 0.72 30.65
CA PHE A 399 2.99 0.97 29.96
C PHE A 399 3.11 0.62 28.46
N LEU A 400 4.18 1.08 27.80
CA LEU A 400 4.43 0.81 26.38
C LEU A 400 4.60 -0.69 26.10
N GLU A 401 5.37 -1.39 26.93
CA GLU A 401 5.57 -2.83 26.81
C GLU A 401 4.29 -3.64 27.05
N THR A 402 3.41 -3.18 27.94
CA THR A 402 2.18 -3.91 28.28
C THR A 402 1.02 -3.61 27.32
N ARG A 403 0.95 -2.39 26.78
CA ARG A 403 -0.20 -1.91 25.99
C ARG A 403 0.10 -1.66 24.52
N LEU A 404 1.34 -1.33 24.16
CA LEU A 404 1.70 -0.89 22.81
C LEU A 404 2.75 -1.77 22.11
N GLN A 405 3.22 -2.87 22.72
CA GLN A 405 4.29 -3.70 22.17
C GLN A 405 4.07 -4.17 20.72
N GLY A 406 2.83 -4.48 20.34
CA GLY A 406 2.51 -4.96 18.99
C GLY A 406 2.37 -3.84 17.94
N VAL A 407 2.18 -2.59 18.35
CA VAL A 407 1.91 -1.43 17.46
C VAL A 407 3.00 -0.37 17.50
N LEU A 408 3.87 -0.39 18.51
CA LEU A 408 4.94 0.57 18.71
C LEU A 408 6.22 -0.18 19.08
N ARG A 409 7.31 0.09 18.36
CA ARG A 409 8.61 -0.52 18.59
C ARG A 409 9.68 0.54 18.83
N LYS A 410 10.66 0.22 19.69
CA LYS A 410 11.84 1.05 19.93
C LYS A 410 12.91 0.71 18.88
N GLU A 411 13.28 1.68 18.06
CA GLU A 411 14.39 1.62 17.10
C GLU A 411 15.52 2.54 17.56
N GLY A 412 16.55 1.95 18.18
CA GLY A 412 17.61 2.74 18.83
C GLY A 412 17.03 3.57 19.97
N ASN A 413 16.98 4.90 19.81
CA ASN A 413 16.40 5.84 20.78
C ASN A 413 15.07 6.48 20.31
N HIS A 414 14.49 5.98 19.22
CA HIS A 414 13.24 6.49 18.67
C HIS A 414 12.13 5.45 18.76
N TRP A 415 10.90 5.91 18.95
CA TRP A 415 9.71 5.06 18.95
C TRP A 415 8.96 5.19 17.64
N VAL A 416 8.83 4.06 16.95
CA VAL A 416 8.29 4.01 15.59
C VAL A 416 7.04 3.11 15.58
N PRO A 417 5.92 3.57 15.00
CA PRO A 417 4.76 2.71 14.76
C PRO A 417 5.09 1.52 13.87
N ASN A 418 4.54 0.35 14.21
CA ASN A 418 4.67 -0.85 13.38
C ASN A 418 3.68 -0.77 12.21
N SER A 419 4.18 -0.50 10.99
CA SER A 419 3.36 -0.29 9.79
C SER A 419 2.39 -1.43 9.45
N THR A 420 2.73 -2.67 9.80
CA THR A 420 1.88 -3.84 9.50
C THR A 420 0.71 -3.97 10.46
N ASN A 421 0.96 -3.73 11.75
CA ASN A 421 0.00 -3.98 12.83
C ASN A 421 -0.77 -2.73 13.26
N ALA A 422 -0.18 -1.55 13.08
CA ALA A 422 -0.80 -0.27 13.39
C ALA A 422 -1.65 0.30 12.24
N GLN A 423 -1.89 -0.48 11.19
CA GLN A 423 -2.76 -0.06 10.08
C GLN A 423 -4.16 0.22 10.62
N GLY A 424 -4.68 1.43 10.41
CA GLY A 424 -5.94 1.89 11.00
C GLY A 424 -5.80 2.64 12.34
N LEU A 425 -4.61 2.66 12.96
CA LEU A 425 -4.32 3.50 14.12
C LEU A 425 -3.56 4.75 13.70
N ARG A 426 -4.08 5.91 14.10
CA ARG A 426 -3.43 7.19 13.87
C ARG A 426 -2.71 7.65 15.13
N PHE A 427 -1.40 7.40 15.21
CA PHE A 427 -0.59 7.89 16.34
C PHE A 427 -0.55 9.42 16.37
N ASN A 428 -0.63 9.99 17.57
CA ASN A 428 -0.42 11.41 17.82
C ASN A 428 1.08 11.73 17.66
N PRO A 429 1.49 12.56 16.69
CA PRO A 429 2.90 12.90 16.49
C PRO A 429 3.52 13.58 17.71
N ALA A 430 2.73 14.36 18.46
CA ALA A 430 3.20 14.99 19.69
C ALA A 430 3.55 13.94 20.76
N PHE A 431 2.77 12.85 20.85
CA PHE A 431 3.05 11.74 21.77
C PHE A 431 4.37 11.06 21.42
N LEU A 432 4.62 10.76 20.14
CA LEU A 432 5.88 10.14 19.69
C LEU A 432 7.08 11.04 19.99
N ASN A 433 7.01 12.34 19.66
CA ASN A 433 8.07 13.30 19.96
C ASN A 433 8.35 13.44 21.47
N ALA A 434 7.28 13.45 22.28
CA ALA A 434 7.39 13.51 23.72
C ALA A 434 8.09 12.25 24.26
N LEU A 435 7.73 11.08 23.74
CA LEU A 435 8.30 9.82 24.14
C LEU A 435 9.78 9.70 23.75
N ASP A 436 10.17 10.13 22.55
CA ASP A 436 11.57 10.19 22.13
C ASP A 436 12.39 11.09 23.06
N THR A 437 11.86 12.27 23.39
CA THR A 437 12.50 13.22 24.32
C THR A 437 12.72 12.58 25.70
N LEU A 438 11.69 11.91 26.22
CA LEU A 438 11.76 11.26 27.53
C LEU A 438 12.67 10.03 27.53
N THR A 439 12.73 9.29 26.43
CA THR A 439 13.61 8.13 26.27
C THR A 439 15.07 8.56 26.22
N GLU A 440 15.39 9.61 25.45
CA GLU A 440 16.73 10.21 25.42
C GLU A 440 17.17 10.67 26.81
N LEU A 441 16.27 11.30 27.56
CA LEU A 441 16.53 11.73 28.94
C LEU A 441 16.75 10.54 29.88
N GLY A 442 15.97 9.48 29.75
CA GLY A 442 16.15 8.22 30.48
C GLY A 442 17.53 7.62 30.23
N ASP A 443 17.90 7.51 28.95
CA ASP A 443 19.15 6.91 28.51
C ASP A 443 20.38 7.77 28.90
N VAL A 444 20.25 9.10 28.97
CA VAL A 444 21.35 10.00 29.38
C VAL A 444 21.44 10.16 30.90
N ALA A 445 20.37 10.60 31.55
CA ALA A 445 20.40 11.01 32.96
C ALA A 445 20.19 9.85 33.93
N PHE A 446 19.47 8.80 33.52
CA PHE A 446 19.01 7.71 34.41
C PHE A 446 19.50 6.32 33.97
N ALA A 447 20.55 6.25 33.14
CA ALA A 447 21.11 5.00 32.61
C ALA A 447 21.40 3.94 33.69
N ASN A 448 21.84 4.39 34.88
CA ASN A 448 22.18 3.53 36.01
C ASN A 448 21.08 3.45 37.08
N GLY A 449 19.86 3.88 36.75
CA GLY A 449 18.68 3.84 37.63
C GLY A 449 18.46 5.08 38.51
N GLU A 450 19.51 5.86 38.76
CA GLU A 450 19.47 7.15 39.47
C GLU A 450 20.12 8.25 38.64
N ALA A 451 19.74 9.51 38.91
CA ALA A 451 20.35 10.66 38.26
C ALA A 451 21.83 10.78 38.65
N ARG A 452 22.75 10.54 37.70
CA ARG A 452 24.17 10.82 37.90
C ARG A 452 24.89 11.00 36.56
N LEU A 453 25.31 12.23 36.29
CA LEU A 453 25.99 12.66 35.09
C LEU A 453 27.41 13.10 35.40
N TYR A 454 28.32 12.76 34.50
CA TYR A 454 29.69 13.26 34.50
C TYR A 454 29.93 14.09 33.25
N PHE A 455 30.58 15.24 33.43
CA PHE A 455 30.95 16.13 32.34
C PHE A 455 32.19 16.93 32.74
N GLU A 456 32.83 17.58 31.77
CA GLU A 456 34.00 18.41 32.04
C GLU A 456 33.74 19.84 31.59
N MET A 457 34.24 20.79 32.37
CA MET A 457 34.19 22.21 32.05
C MET A 457 35.60 22.74 31.96
N ARG A 458 35.86 23.57 30.95
CA ARG A 458 37.09 24.33 30.79
C ARG A 458 36.76 25.82 30.69
N PRO A 459 37.39 26.67 31.52
CA PRO A 459 37.13 28.10 31.45
C PRO A 459 37.72 28.71 30.18
N GLY A 460 37.01 29.69 29.63
CA GLY A 460 37.42 30.50 28.50
C GLY A 460 37.76 31.92 28.94
N THR A 461 38.60 32.59 28.17
CA THR A 461 39.03 33.96 28.46
C THR A 461 38.03 34.97 27.91
N SER A 462 38.03 36.17 28.49
CA SER A 462 37.22 37.30 28.04
C SER A 462 37.95 38.61 28.31
N LYS A 463 37.67 39.64 27.50
CA LYS A 463 38.30 40.96 27.69
C LYS A 463 37.80 41.54 29.03
N HIS A 464 38.72 42.13 29.80
CA HIS A 464 38.45 42.80 31.09
C HIS A 464 38.00 41.90 32.26
N VAL A 465 37.77 40.59 32.05
CA VAL A 465 37.45 39.65 33.14
C VAL A 465 38.75 39.07 33.70
N MET A 466 39.02 39.33 34.98
CA MET A 466 40.23 38.86 35.67
C MET A 466 40.04 37.48 36.31
N GLN A 467 38.86 37.22 36.85
CA GLN A 467 38.56 35.97 37.52
C GLN A 467 37.12 35.55 37.25
N THR A 468 36.90 34.25 37.12
CA THR A 468 35.58 33.61 37.18
C THR A 468 35.61 32.46 38.17
N ILE A 469 34.59 32.35 39.02
CA ILE A 469 34.43 31.21 39.93
C ILE A 469 33.06 30.58 39.64
N LEU A 470 33.10 29.37 39.10
CA LEU A 470 31.93 28.52 38.89
C LEU A 470 31.88 27.48 40.01
N VAL A 471 30.75 27.38 40.71
CA VAL A 471 30.52 26.38 41.75
C VAL A 471 29.33 25.53 41.35
N ILE A 472 29.48 24.21 41.36
CA ILE A 472 28.39 23.24 41.09
C ILE A 472 28.43 22.18 42.20
N ASP A 473 27.40 22.15 43.04
CA ASP A 473 27.29 21.21 44.18
C ASP A 473 28.56 21.18 45.06
N LYS A 474 29.15 22.36 45.33
CA LYS A 474 30.43 22.59 46.02
C LYS A 474 31.71 22.21 45.27
N GLN A 475 31.62 21.76 44.03
CA GLN A 475 32.79 21.60 43.15
C GLN A 475 33.14 22.98 42.57
N ASN A 476 34.29 23.52 42.92
CA ASN A 476 34.73 24.86 42.50
C ASN A 476 35.64 24.77 41.27
N LEU A 477 35.40 25.60 40.27
CA LEU A 477 36.30 25.90 39.16
C LEU A 477 36.62 27.40 39.18
N THR A 478 37.79 27.72 39.73
CA THR A 478 38.33 29.09 39.78
C THR A 478 39.30 29.30 38.64
N TYR A 479 39.12 30.38 37.89
CA TYR A 479 39.97 30.72 36.75
C TYR A 479 40.39 32.19 36.84
N ASP A 480 41.70 32.42 36.86
CA ASP A 480 42.41 33.70 37.01
C ASP A 480 43.22 34.06 35.74
N ASN A 481 42.77 33.63 34.56
CA ASN A 481 43.47 33.77 33.28
C ASN A 481 44.81 33.00 33.16
N GLN A 482 44.99 31.93 33.94
CA GLN A 482 46.09 30.96 33.75
C GLN A 482 45.86 30.07 32.51
N PHE A 483 46.76 29.11 32.26
CA PHE A 483 46.54 28.11 31.21
C PHE A 483 45.24 27.33 31.51
N PRO A 484 44.24 27.33 30.61
CA PRO A 484 42.94 26.75 30.92
C PRO A 484 42.99 25.22 30.81
N GLU A 485 42.59 24.54 31.90
CA GLU A 485 42.53 23.09 32.02
C GLU A 485 41.08 22.58 32.09
N TRP A 486 40.87 21.33 31.69
CA TRP A 486 39.59 20.65 31.85
C TRP A 486 39.43 20.17 33.28
N GLN A 487 38.30 20.49 33.89
CA GLN A 487 37.92 19.98 35.20
C GLN A 487 36.66 19.12 35.08
N ARG A 488 36.70 17.91 35.63
CA ARG A 488 35.55 17.01 35.69
C ARG A 488 34.60 17.41 36.82
N PHE A 489 33.31 17.33 36.53
CA PHE A 489 32.19 17.57 37.42
C PHE A 489 31.28 16.34 37.46
N VAL A 490 30.65 16.12 38.61
CA VAL A 490 29.54 15.18 38.77
C VAL A 490 28.27 15.94 39.16
N TRP A 491 27.14 15.59 38.57
CA TRP A 491 25.83 16.17 38.90
C TRP A 491 24.73 15.09 38.90
N PRO A 492 23.86 15.05 39.90
CA PRO A 492 24.02 15.66 41.22
C PRO A 492 25.25 15.11 41.95
N ALA A 493 25.95 15.95 42.71
CA ALA A 493 26.98 15.48 43.64
C ALA A 493 26.40 15.21 45.04
N ASP A 494 27.06 14.33 45.79
CA ASP A 494 26.70 14.02 47.17
C ASP A 494 27.08 15.19 48.10
N THR A 495 26.14 16.11 48.30
CA THR A 495 26.36 17.34 49.09
C THR A 495 25.12 17.75 49.89
N VAL A 496 25.34 18.37 51.05
CA VAL A 496 24.28 18.97 51.89
C VAL A 496 23.78 20.33 51.37
N ALA A 497 24.47 20.92 50.39
CA ALA A 497 24.12 22.21 49.80
C ALA A 497 24.27 22.14 48.28
N SER A 498 23.31 21.49 47.63
CA SER A 498 23.22 21.44 46.16
C SER A 498 22.85 22.81 45.58
N GLY A 499 23.37 23.09 44.39
CA GLY A 499 23.16 24.35 43.70
C GLY A 499 24.27 24.67 42.72
N ALA A 500 24.06 25.73 41.93
CA ALA A 500 25.11 26.28 41.08
C ALA A 500 25.18 27.80 41.21
N SER A 501 26.40 28.33 41.30
CA SER A 501 26.64 29.76 41.31
C SER A 501 27.80 30.13 40.39
N LEU A 502 27.71 31.33 39.82
CA LEU A 502 28.74 31.90 38.96
C LEU A 502 29.05 33.31 39.46
N THR A 503 30.32 33.57 39.73
CA THR A 503 30.81 34.90 40.09
C THR A 503 31.95 35.30 39.16
N TRP A 504 32.12 36.61 38.97
CA TRP A 504 33.22 37.13 38.18
C TRP A 504 33.82 38.39 38.81
N MET A 505 35.05 38.69 38.45
CA MET A 505 35.77 39.91 38.82
C MET A 505 36.37 40.53 37.57
N THR A 506 36.36 41.86 37.47
CA THR A 506 36.93 42.58 36.32
C THR A 506 38.20 43.31 36.72
N THR A 507 38.91 43.88 35.74
CA THR A 507 40.07 44.75 35.98
C THR A 507 39.76 46.05 36.73
N SER A 508 38.48 46.42 36.81
CA SER A 508 38.03 47.70 37.38
C SER A 508 37.05 47.53 38.55
N SER A 509 36.58 46.32 38.84
CA SER A 509 35.60 46.04 39.89
C SER A 509 35.92 44.75 40.63
N GLY A 510 35.66 44.73 41.94
CA GLY A 510 35.74 43.51 42.76
C GLY A 510 34.72 42.43 42.36
N THR A 511 34.68 41.33 43.13
CA THR A 511 33.82 40.18 42.86
C THR A 511 32.33 40.55 42.79
N ARG A 512 31.67 40.10 41.73
CA ARG A 512 30.23 40.24 41.47
C ARG A 512 29.59 38.88 41.28
N LEU A 513 28.33 38.75 41.70
CA LEU A 513 27.52 37.56 41.53
C LEU A 513 26.71 37.65 40.25
N TYR A 514 26.81 36.63 39.38
CA TYR A 514 25.98 36.51 38.18
C TYR A 514 24.65 35.86 38.53
N ALA A 515 24.73 34.66 39.11
CA ALA A 515 23.58 33.92 39.59
C ALA A 515 23.98 32.99 40.74
N ASP A 516 23.05 32.74 41.66
CA ASP A 516 23.14 31.74 42.72
C ASP A 516 21.81 30.97 42.76
N HIS A 517 21.79 29.79 42.16
CA HIS A 517 20.63 28.91 42.12
C HIS A 517 20.82 27.77 43.11
N ARG A 518 19.98 27.74 44.15
CA ARG A 518 19.97 26.67 45.15
C ARG A 518 19.18 25.47 44.65
N GLY A 519 19.47 24.30 45.22
CA GLY A 519 18.78 23.06 44.93
C GLY A 519 19.45 22.25 43.84
N VAL A 520 19.04 20.99 43.70
CA VAL A 520 19.68 20.04 42.80
C VAL A 520 19.58 20.46 41.33
N TRP A 521 18.59 21.26 40.96
CA TRP A 521 18.44 21.78 39.60
C TRP A 521 19.20 23.10 39.34
N GLY A 522 19.99 23.58 40.31
CA GLY A 522 20.71 24.84 40.20
C GLY A 522 21.62 24.92 38.96
N LEU A 523 22.29 23.82 38.61
CA LEU A 523 23.09 23.72 37.38
C LEU A 523 22.24 23.95 36.13
N ILE A 524 21.06 23.32 36.06
CA ILE A 524 20.20 23.39 34.87
C ILE A 524 19.64 24.81 34.72
N ARG A 525 19.29 25.47 35.83
CA ARG A 525 18.89 26.90 35.83
C ARG A 525 20.01 27.82 35.37
N LEU A 526 21.24 27.55 35.80
CA LEU A 526 22.40 28.32 35.35
C LEU A 526 22.63 28.11 33.84
N LEU A 527 22.57 26.87 33.35
CA LEU A 527 22.73 26.55 31.93
C LEU A 527 21.59 27.12 31.06
N GLU A 528 20.37 27.20 31.60
CA GLU A 528 19.22 27.81 30.94
C GLU A 528 19.43 29.30 30.62
N ALA A 529 20.17 30.02 31.48
CA ALA A 529 20.53 31.42 31.26
C ALA A 529 21.72 31.60 30.30
N ALA A 530 22.37 30.51 29.87
CA ALA A 530 23.53 30.55 29.00
C ALA A 530 23.15 30.56 27.51
N HIS A 531 23.98 31.20 26.70
CA HIS A 531 24.03 30.91 25.27
C HIS A 531 24.90 29.67 25.04
N VAL A 532 24.30 28.61 24.51
CA VAL A 532 24.97 27.33 24.23
C VAL A 532 25.05 27.11 22.72
N ALA A 533 26.24 26.84 22.21
CA ALA A 533 26.47 26.51 20.80
C ALA A 533 27.39 25.28 20.65
N PRO A 534 27.22 24.45 19.60
CA PRO A 534 28.11 23.33 19.33
C PRO A 534 29.56 23.80 19.12
N TYR A 535 30.54 23.07 19.64
CA TYR A 535 31.95 23.36 19.41
C TYR A 535 32.41 22.74 18.07
N ALA A 536 32.95 23.58 17.18
CA ALA A 536 33.41 23.12 15.87
C ALA A 536 34.47 22.00 15.99
N GLY A 537 34.21 20.86 15.33
CA GLY A 537 35.12 19.71 15.32
C GLY A 537 34.92 18.70 16.47
N SER A 538 33.89 18.85 17.31
CA SER A 538 33.51 17.83 18.30
C SER A 538 32.00 17.70 18.41
N THR A 539 31.50 16.46 18.44
CA THR A 539 30.07 16.15 18.59
C THR A 539 29.60 16.11 20.05
N SER A 540 30.52 16.16 21.01
CA SER A 540 30.25 16.10 22.46
C SER A 540 30.76 17.32 23.22
N SER A 541 31.15 18.38 22.52
CA SER A 541 31.64 19.62 23.14
C SER A 541 30.80 20.82 22.72
N TYR A 542 30.60 21.75 23.65
CA TYR A 542 29.74 22.91 23.51
C TYR A 542 30.45 24.14 24.07
N THR A 543 30.26 25.30 23.45
CA THR A 543 30.59 26.58 24.05
C THR A 543 29.41 27.06 24.89
N VAL A 544 29.66 27.41 26.15
CA VAL A 544 28.66 27.92 27.09
C VAL A 544 29.07 29.32 27.50
N THR A 545 28.22 30.31 27.22
CA THR A 545 28.53 31.72 27.44
C THR A 545 27.43 32.40 28.23
N TRP A 546 27.79 33.02 29.35
CA TRP A 546 26.89 33.92 30.08
C TRP A 546 27.25 35.37 29.81
N THR A 547 26.27 36.19 29.46
CA THR A 547 26.48 37.64 29.32
C THR A 547 26.19 38.31 30.65
N ALA A 548 27.22 38.85 31.30
CA ALA A 548 27.09 39.54 32.57
C ALA A 548 26.36 40.90 32.41
N PRO A 549 25.76 41.45 33.48
CA PRO A 549 25.07 42.75 33.44
C PRO A 549 25.92 43.94 32.96
N ASP A 550 27.25 43.85 33.07
CA ASP A 550 28.18 44.86 32.59
C ASP A 550 28.63 44.65 31.13
N GLY A 551 27.98 43.72 30.42
CA GLY A 551 28.23 43.41 29.01
C GLY A 551 29.41 42.47 28.76
N ASN A 552 30.18 42.09 29.79
CA ASN A 552 31.27 41.14 29.63
C ASN A 552 30.72 39.71 29.48
N THR A 553 31.41 38.90 28.69
CA THR A 553 31.05 37.48 28.51
C THR A 553 31.85 36.60 29.46
N LEU A 554 31.19 35.66 30.13
CA LEU A 554 31.80 34.61 30.96
C LEU A 554 31.78 33.32 30.13
N ASN A 555 32.92 32.97 29.55
CA ASN A 555 33.03 31.94 28.52
C ASN A 555 33.51 30.61 29.12
N TYR A 556 32.90 29.49 28.73
CA TYR A 556 33.30 28.15 29.11
C TYR A 556 33.15 27.19 27.93
N GLN A 557 33.93 26.11 27.94
CA GLN A 557 33.71 24.94 27.10
C GLN A 557 33.19 23.80 27.98
N LEU A 558 32.09 23.18 27.57
CA LEU A 558 31.50 22.00 28.19
C LEU A 558 31.78 20.78 27.32
N ARG A 559 32.27 19.70 27.90
CA ARG A 559 32.43 18.40 27.24
C ARG A 559 31.61 17.34 27.98
N THR A 560 30.82 16.57 27.25
CA THR A 560 29.90 15.56 27.82
C THR A 560 30.43 14.15 27.59
N GLU A 561 30.20 13.25 28.55
CA GLU A 561 30.57 11.83 28.40
C GLU A 561 29.50 11.03 27.64
N MET A 562 28.22 11.43 27.77
CA MET A 562 27.08 10.75 27.16
C MET A 562 26.06 11.77 26.67
N GLY A 563 25.62 11.62 25.41
CA GLY A 563 24.65 12.51 24.77
C GLY A 563 24.99 14.00 24.96
N GLN A 564 23.96 14.81 25.25
CA GLN A 564 24.14 16.23 25.58
C GLN A 564 24.45 16.46 27.08
N GLY A 565 24.69 15.40 27.86
CA GLY A 565 24.95 15.48 29.30
C GLY A 565 23.91 16.33 30.03
N PRO A 566 24.31 17.28 30.90
CA PRO A 566 23.36 18.11 31.64
C PRO A 566 22.52 19.03 30.72
N LEU A 567 22.94 19.31 29.49
CA LEU A 567 22.15 20.11 28.55
C LEU A 567 20.89 19.38 28.08
N ALA A 568 20.87 18.05 28.08
CA ALA A 568 19.71 17.26 27.67
C ALA A 568 18.46 17.62 28.50
N LEU A 569 18.66 17.95 29.79
CA LEU A 569 17.61 18.31 30.74
C LEU A 569 16.92 19.64 30.40
N LEU A 570 17.54 20.49 29.58
CA LEU A 570 16.90 21.71 29.10
C LEU A 570 15.71 21.42 28.17
N LYS A 571 15.62 20.21 27.59
CA LYS A 571 14.45 19.76 26.80
C LYS A 571 13.18 19.61 27.63
N LEU A 572 13.29 19.52 28.97
CA LEU A 572 12.13 19.46 29.86
C LEU A 572 11.47 20.83 30.10
N ARG A 573 12.08 21.92 29.64
CA ARG A 573 11.51 23.27 29.78
C ARG A 573 10.19 23.35 29.02
N ASN A 574 9.13 23.74 29.72
CA ASN A 574 7.76 23.81 29.18
C ASN A 574 7.28 22.48 28.58
N PHE A 575 7.89 21.35 28.93
CA PHE A 575 7.47 20.04 28.45
C PHE A 575 6.07 19.72 28.97
N VAL A 576 5.19 19.27 28.07
CA VAL A 576 3.85 18.80 28.39
C VAL A 576 3.72 17.38 27.86
N LEU A 577 3.32 16.46 28.73
CA LEU A 577 3.06 15.08 28.34
C LEU A 577 1.70 15.02 27.61
N PRO A 578 1.64 14.55 26.35
CA PRO A 578 0.37 14.52 25.61
C PRO A 578 -0.66 13.58 26.22
N GLU A 579 -1.92 14.01 26.23
CA GLU A 579 -3.03 13.26 26.84
C GLU A 579 -3.53 12.08 25.99
N LYS A 580 -3.33 12.13 24.67
CA LYS A 580 -3.76 11.10 23.73
C LYS A 580 -2.57 10.45 23.02
N ILE A 581 -2.55 9.12 22.99
CA ILE A 581 -1.64 8.29 22.19
C ILE A 581 -2.15 8.22 20.74
N PHE A 582 -3.43 7.93 20.57
CA PHE A 582 -4.10 7.81 19.27
C PHE A 582 -5.03 8.99 19.03
N LEU A 583 -5.05 9.49 17.80
CA LEU A 583 -5.98 10.48 17.31
C LEU A 583 -7.25 9.79 16.78
N ASP A 584 -8.33 10.56 16.74
CA ASP A 584 -9.59 10.17 16.13
C ASP A 584 -9.46 10.05 14.60
#